data_AF-A0A379ZME5-F1
#
_entry.id   AF-A0A379ZME5-F1
#
_cell.length_a   1.000
_cell.length_b   1.000
_cell.length_c   1.000
_cell.angle_alpha   90.00
_cell.angle_beta   90.00
_cell.angle_gamma   90.00
#
_symmetry.space_group_name_H-M   'P 1'
#
loop_
_entity.id
_entity.type
_entity.pdbx_description
1 polymer ?
#
loop_
_entity_poly.entity_id
_entity_poly.type
_entity_poly.pdbx_seq_one_letter_code
_entity_poly.pdbx_strand_id
1 'polypeptide(L)'
;MLKKLCFLLCSCLGLISSPVLAAVILQYHHVSDSSPASTSVTPAQFREQMQYLADHDFNVVPLTQVIEAIRQSKTLAPRTVAITFDDGYLSIAEAAHPILKEFGFPYTLFVAIEPIEKGYREMMSWEQLRTLVAEGAEIANHSWGHEHLIRRNATETEEQWLARIEANLLETEARIAKETGDNLKILAYPYGEYNSQLEALLQRLGFVGLGQQSGAAGPHSALTSLPRFPVAGAYADMNALKVKLHSLNMPVQAISPSNPELPMGQWRPELEVTLDMSDINQSQLMCYVQGQGAKKPQWLSANRFRIQAELDLPPGRSRYNCTAPSKRHGSYYWFSQAWVRPKDDGSWIKE
;
A
#
# COMPACT_ATOMS: atom_id res chain seq x y z
N MET A 1 38.10 -59.41 -13.40
CA MET A 1 36.64 -59.19 -13.35
C MET A 1 36.36 -57.95 -12.50
N LEU A 2 35.67 -56.97 -13.09
CA LEU A 2 35.49 -55.59 -12.63
C LEU A 2 34.93 -55.47 -11.21
N LYS A 3 35.60 -54.68 -10.35
CA LYS A 3 35.02 -54.10 -9.13
C LYS A 3 34.09 -52.95 -9.54
N LYS A 4 32.77 -53.09 -9.28
CA LYS A 4 31.78 -52.04 -9.48
C LYS A 4 31.95 -50.97 -8.38
N LEU A 5 32.27 -49.76 -8.82
CA LEU A 5 32.30 -48.54 -8.01
C LEU A 5 30.87 -47.98 -7.95
N CYS A 6 30.24 -48.00 -6.78
CA CYS A 6 28.94 -47.35 -6.57
C CYS A 6 29.18 -45.87 -6.23
N PHE A 7 28.93 -44.98 -7.20
CA PHE A 7 28.82 -43.55 -6.94
C PHE A 7 27.46 -43.28 -6.30
N LEU A 8 27.46 -42.85 -5.03
CA LEU A 8 26.30 -42.18 -4.43
C LEU A 8 26.20 -40.78 -5.05
N LEU A 9 25.24 -40.56 -5.94
CA LEU A 9 24.81 -39.20 -6.28
C LEU A 9 23.98 -38.65 -5.11
N CYS A 10 24.59 -37.80 -4.29
CA CYS A 10 23.86 -36.89 -3.41
C CYS A 10 23.12 -35.88 -4.29
N SER A 11 21.87 -36.18 -4.62
CA SER A 11 20.98 -35.25 -5.29
C SER A 11 20.57 -34.17 -4.28
N CYS A 12 21.33 -33.08 -4.21
CA CYS A 12 20.88 -31.86 -3.58
C CYS A 12 19.68 -31.33 -4.39
N LEU A 13 18.46 -31.74 -4.03
CA LEU A 13 17.26 -31.02 -4.43
C LEU A 13 17.31 -29.64 -3.75
N GLY A 14 17.97 -28.69 -4.41
CA GLY A 14 17.73 -27.29 -4.14
C GLY A 14 16.25 -27.03 -4.34
N LEU A 15 15.57 -26.55 -3.29
CA LEU A 15 14.24 -25.97 -3.42
C LEU A 15 14.37 -24.81 -4.40
N ILE A 16 14.01 -25.05 -5.67
CA ILE A 16 13.88 -23.99 -6.66
C ILE A 16 12.66 -23.19 -6.21
N SER A 17 12.89 -22.20 -5.34
CA SER A 17 11.88 -21.22 -5.01
C SER A 17 11.54 -20.51 -6.31
N SER A 18 10.35 -20.77 -6.86
CA SER A 18 9.83 -19.94 -7.94
C SER A 18 9.90 -18.48 -7.47
N PRO A 19 10.42 -17.56 -8.30
CA PRO A 19 10.55 -16.17 -7.88
C PRO A 19 9.16 -15.63 -7.57
N VAL A 20 8.97 -15.20 -6.33
CA VAL A 20 7.74 -14.54 -5.88
C VAL A 20 7.78 -13.11 -6.41
N LEU A 21 6.80 -12.75 -7.24
CA LEU A 21 6.64 -11.43 -7.83
C LEU A 21 5.94 -10.47 -6.87
N ALA A 22 6.43 -10.31 -5.64
CA ALA A 22 5.76 -9.50 -4.64
C ALA A 22 6.74 -8.62 -3.86
N ALA A 23 6.35 -7.37 -3.66
CA ALA A 23 6.96 -6.46 -2.70
C ALA A 23 5.95 -6.09 -1.62
N VAL A 24 6.44 -6.00 -0.38
CA VAL A 24 5.68 -5.43 0.72
C VAL A 24 6.00 -3.93 0.80
N ILE A 25 4.99 -3.08 0.66
CA ILE A 25 5.14 -1.63 0.80
C ILE A 25 4.64 -1.26 2.19
N LEU A 26 5.54 -0.77 3.05
CA LEU A 26 5.23 -0.34 4.41
C LEU A 26 4.82 1.14 4.39
N GLN A 27 3.77 1.48 5.13
CA GLN A 27 3.28 2.84 5.29
C GLN A 27 3.38 3.26 6.75
N TYR A 28 4.21 4.27 6.99
CA TYR A 28 4.36 4.98 8.26
C TYR A 28 3.82 6.41 8.12
N HIS A 29 3.58 7.10 9.23
CA HIS A 29 3.29 8.54 9.24
C HIS A 29 4.25 9.23 10.22
N HIS A 30 4.04 9.01 11.53
CA HIS A 30 4.93 9.53 12.58
C HIS A 30 5.89 8.48 13.10
N VAL A 31 7.11 8.92 13.43
CA VAL A 31 8.06 8.17 14.26
C VAL A 31 8.34 8.98 15.53
N SER A 32 7.47 8.85 16.52
CA SER A 32 7.44 9.74 17.68
C SER A 32 6.73 9.10 18.88
N ASP A 33 7.20 9.41 20.09
CA ASP A 33 6.61 8.97 21.36
C ASP A 33 5.44 9.87 21.82
N SER A 34 5.26 11.04 21.21
CA SER A 34 4.36 12.10 21.69
C SER A 34 3.20 12.43 20.75
N SER A 35 3.20 11.87 19.55
CA SER A 35 2.15 12.03 18.55
C SER A 35 1.01 11.00 18.77
N PRO A 36 -0.18 11.19 18.16
CA PRO A 36 -1.30 10.27 18.34
C PRO A 36 -0.93 8.82 17.98
N ALA A 37 -1.10 7.90 18.92
CA ALA A 37 -0.70 6.49 18.74
C ALA A 37 -1.38 5.79 17.55
N SER A 38 -2.54 6.30 17.08
CA SER A 38 -3.26 5.76 15.92
C SER A 38 -2.48 5.86 14.61
N THR A 39 -1.56 6.81 14.49
CA THR A 39 -0.76 7.09 13.27
C THR A 39 0.75 7.09 13.56
N SER A 40 1.16 6.58 14.73
CA SER A 40 2.54 6.67 15.19
C SER A 40 3.13 5.30 15.51
N VAL A 41 4.43 5.20 15.28
CA VAL A 41 5.32 4.22 15.91
C VAL A 41 6.33 4.98 16.77
N THR A 42 6.81 4.39 17.85
CA THR A 42 7.91 5.00 18.60
C THR A 42 9.23 4.85 17.83
N PRO A 43 10.23 5.72 18.07
CA PRO A 43 11.57 5.54 17.49
C PRO A 43 12.19 4.17 17.84
N ALA A 44 11.93 3.66 19.05
CA ALA A 44 12.40 2.34 19.47
C ALA A 44 11.74 1.20 18.67
N GLN A 45 10.42 1.26 18.47
CA GLN A 45 9.70 0.29 17.64
C GLN A 45 10.17 0.37 16.18
N PHE A 46 10.32 1.57 15.64
CA PHE A 46 10.81 1.75 14.27
C PHE A 46 12.21 1.15 14.09
N ARG A 47 13.14 1.41 15.03
CA ARG A 47 14.47 0.80 15.02
C ARG A 47 14.43 -0.72 15.10
N GLU A 48 13.60 -1.29 15.97
CA GLU A 48 13.41 -2.75 16.07
C GLU A 48 12.95 -3.34 14.73
N GLN A 49 12.02 -2.67 14.05
CA GLN A 49 11.52 -3.08 12.74
C GLN A 49 12.63 -3.03 11.68
N MET A 50 13.43 -1.95 11.64
CA MET A 50 14.54 -1.83 10.68
C MET A 50 15.63 -2.89 10.94
N GLN A 51 15.98 -3.11 12.21
CA GLN A 51 16.91 -4.18 12.60
C GLN A 51 16.40 -5.54 12.16
N TYR A 52 15.11 -5.82 12.33
CA TYR A 52 14.53 -7.09 11.87
C TYR A 52 14.67 -7.27 10.35
N LEU A 53 14.45 -6.22 9.55
CA LEU A 53 14.64 -6.28 8.10
C LEU A 53 16.10 -6.62 7.76
N ALA A 54 17.06 -5.98 8.43
CA ALA A 54 18.48 -6.25 8.25
C ALA A 54 18.88 -7.68 8.64
N ASP A 55 18.43 -8.15 9.81
CA ASP A 55 18.79 -9.46 10.37
C ASP A 55 18.20 -10.65 9.59
N HIS A 56 17.15 -10.42 8.78
CA HIS A 56 16.40 -11.46 8.09
C HIS A 56 16.50 -11.36 6.55
N ASP A 57 17.56 -10.70 6.07
CA ASP A 57 17.90 -10.58 4.65
C ASP A 57 16.75 -10.03 3.79
N PHE A 58 16.03 -9.02 4.30
CA PHE A 58 15.05 -8.31 3.48
C PHE A 58 15.77 -7.40 2.48
N ASN A 59 15.28 -7.40 1.24
CA ASN A 59 15.78 -6.54 0.18
C ASN A 59 15.01 -5.21 0.22
N VAL A 60 15.50 -4.26 1.01
CA VAL A 60 14.89 -2.91 1.10
C VAL A 60 15.34 -2.08 -0.10
N VAL A 61 14.39 -1.65 -0.93
CA VAL A 61 14.64 -0.96 -2.20
C VAL A 61 13.79 0.31 -2.32
N PRO A 62 14.19 1.28 -3.17
CA PRO A 62 13.35 2.44 -3.47
C PRO A 62 11.99 2.02 -4.03
N LEU A 63 10.94 2.80 -3.73
CA LEU A 63 9.60 2.49 -4.21
C LEU A 63 9.53 2.53 -5.74
N THR A 64 10.26 3.45 -6.36
CA THR A 64 10.38 3.57 -7.83
C THR A 64 10.86 2.27 -8.48
N GLN A 65 11.78 1.54 -7.83
CA GLN A 65 12.27 0.25 -8.31
C GLN A 65 11.18 -0.84 -8.26
N VAL A 66 10.37 -0.86 -7.18
CA VAL A 66 9.22 -1.78 -7.07
C VAL A 66 8.21 -1.50 -8.19
N ILE A 67 7.85 -0.23 -8.36
CA ILE A 67 6.89 0.22 -9.39
C ILE A 67 7.35 -0.16 -10.78
N GLU A 68 8.62 0.10 -11.11
CA GLU A 68 9.15 -0.18 -12.44
C GLU A 68 9.24 -1.69 -12.70
N ALA A 69 9.56 -2.49 -11.67
CA ALA A 69 9.52 -3.94 -11.79
C ALA A 69 8.10 -4.46 -12.08
N ILE A 70 7.08 -3.93 -11.40
CA ILE A 70 5.67 -4.29 -11.66
C ILE A 70 5.27 -3.87 -13.08
N ARG A 71 5.56 -2.63 -13.48
CA ARG A 71 5.26 -2.08 -14.81
C ARG A 71 5.87 -2.92 -15.93
N GLN A 72 7.10 -3.39 -15.74
CA GLN A 72 7.83 -4.21 -16.71
C GLN A 72 7.55 -5.71 -16.57
N SER A 73 6.69 -6.12 -15.64
CA SER A 73 6.46 -7.54 -15.30
C SER A 73 7.77 -8.29 -14.98
N LYS A 74 8.73 -7.60 -14.37
CA LYS A 74 10.02 -8.17 -13.96
C LYS A 74 9.90 -8.85 -12.61
N THR A 75 10.77 -9.84 -12.41
CA THR A 75 10.91 -10.52 -11.13
C THR A 75 11.55 -9.62 -10.08
N LEU A 76 10.89 -9.52 -8.93
CA LEU A 76 11.46 -8.94 -7.73
C LEU A 76 12.20 -10.02 -6.94
N ALA A 77 13.25 -9.62 -6.23
CA ALA A 77 13.92 -10.52 -5.30
C ALA A 77 12.92 -10.96 -4.20
N PRO A 78 13.00 -12.19 -3.70
CA PRO A 78 12.22 -12.59 -2.53
C PRO A 78 12.45 -11.60 -1.37
N ARG A 79 11.43 -11.39 -0.54
CA ARG A 79 11.50 -10.48 0.62
C ARG A 79 11.85 -9.04 0.25
N THR A 80 11.39 -8.57 -0.91
CA THR A 80 11.52 -7.16 -1.29
C THR A 80 10.56 -6.30 -0.48
N VAL A 81 11.08 -5.21 0.09
CA VAL A 81 10.33 -4.24 0.89
C VAL A 81 10.60 -2.83 0.39
N ALA A 82 9.56 -2.00 0.31
CA ALA A 82 9.70 -0.55 0.15
C ALA A 82 9.17 0.14 1.42
N ILE A 83 9.91 1.11 1.94
CA ILE A 83 9.53 1.88 3.12
C ILE A 83 8.96 3.22 2.63
N THR A 84 7.74 3.53 3.06
CA THR A 84 7.08 4.79 2.73
C THR A 84 6.56 5.51 3.96
N PHE A 85 6.58 6.83 3.89
CA PHE A 85 6.02 7.73 4.89
C PHE A 85 5.03 8.68 4.24
N ASP A 86 3.94 8.99 4.92
CA ASP A 86 2.96 9.97 4.48
C ASP A 86 3.12 11.31 5.24
N ASP A 87 2.44 12.34 4.74
CA ASP A 87 2.23 13.68 5.33
C ASP A 87 3.42 14.66 5.39
N GLY A 88 4.67 14.20 5.49
CA GLY A 88 5.83 15.11 5.57
C GLY A 88 6.17 15.61 6.99
N TYR A 89 5.86 14.82 8.01
CA TYR A 89 6.10 15.18 9.41
C TYR A 89 7.58 15.33 9.79
N LEU A 90 7.88 16.34 10.63
CA LEU A 90 9.20 16.62 11.18
C LEU A 90 9.82 15.43 11.94
N SER A 91 8.98 14.60 12.59
CA SER A 91 9.42 13.39 13.29
C SER A 91 10.16 12.41 12.37
N ILE A 92 9.90 12.43 11.07
CA ILE A 92 10.59 11.61 10.08
C ILE A 92 12.04 12.07 9.94
N ALA A 93 12.30 13.37 9.79
CA ALA A 93 13.67 13.90 9.74
C ALA A 93 14.42 13.72 11.06
N GLU A 94 13.75 13.92 12.20
CA GLU A 94 14.40 13.91 13.51
C GLU A 94 14.66 12.50 14.06
N ALA A 95 13.79 11.54 13.76
CA ALA A 95 13.87 10.19 14.31
C ALA A 95 14.05 9.09 13.26
N ALA A 96 13.22 9.07 12.21
CA ALA A 96 13.23 7.96 11.24
C ALA A 96 14.47 7.98 10.33
N HIS A 97 14.82 9.15 9.79
CA HIS A 97 15.90 9.31 8.83
C HIS A 97 17.28 8.90 9.38
N PRO A 98 17.70 9.33 10.60
CA PRO A 98 18.95 8.85 11.18
C PRO A 98 19.01 7.33 11.32
N ILE A 99 17.89 6.70 11.72
CA ILE A 99 17.79 5.24 11.84
C ILE A 99 17.96 4.59 10.46
N LEU A 100 17.23 5.04 9.45
CA LEU A 100 17.32 4.51 8.08
C LEU A 100 18.73 4.64 7.50
N LYS A 101 19.40 5.76 7.77
CA LYS A 101 20.78 6.01 7.34
C LYS A 101 21.78 5.02 7.96
N GLU A 102 21.60 4.64 9.24
CA GLU A 102 22.43 3.62 9.88
C GLU A 102 22.32 2.24 9.19
N PHE A 103 21.13 1.90 8.69
CA PHE A 103 20.89 0.65 7.96
C PHE A 103 21.16 0.76 6.45
N GLY A 104 21.37 1.97 5.92
CA GLY A 104 21.48 2.22 4.48
C GLY A 104 20.18 1.95 3.73
N PHE A 105 19.03 2.10 4.38
CA PHE A 105 17.73 1.78 3.80
C PHE A 105 17.12 2.98 3.06
N PRO A 106 16.77 2.84 1.77
CA PRO A 106 16.05 3.88 1.04
C PRO A 106 14.60 3.96 1.49
N TYR A 107 13.99 5.12 1.27
CA TYR A 107 12.57 5.34 1.55
C TYR A 107 11.98 6.44 0.67
N THR A 108 10.66 6.41 0.55
CA THR A 108 9.89 7.44 -0.17
C THR A 108 9.00 8.18 0.81
N LEU A 109 8.94 9.50 0.70
CA LEU A 109 8.14 10.37 1.53
C LEU A 109 7.10 11.09 0.68
N PHE A 110 5.82 10.83 0.95
CA PHE A 110 4.70 11.55 0.35
C PHE A 110 4.43 12.83 1.15
N VAL A 111 4.45 13.98 0.49
CA VAL A 111 4.28 15.29 1.15
C VAL A 111 3.04 16.03 0.67
N ALA A 112 2.34 16.67 1.61
CA ALA A 112 1.33 17.68 1.31
C ALA A 112 1.97 19.07 1.36
N ILE A 113 1.72 19.89 0.34
CA ILE A 113 2.41 21.18 0.16
C ILE A 113 1.96 22.23 1.17
N GLU A 114 0.65 22.40 1.32
CA GLU A 114 0.06 23.51 2.08
C GLU A 114 0.53 23.53 3.54
N PRO A 115 0.56 22.40 4.28
CA PRO A 115 1.07 22.38 5.65
C PRO A 115 2.54 22.81 5.78
N ILE A 116 3.38 22.46 4.80
CA ILE A 116 4.79 22.84 4.74
C ILE A 116 4.90 24.36 4.49
N GLU A 117 4.16 24.90 3.52
CA GLU A 117 4.21 26.32 3.18
C GLU A 117 3.61 27.22 4.26
N LYS A 118 2.59 26.74 4.98
CA LYS A 118 2.04 27.42 6.15
C LYS A 118 2.98 27.35 7.37
N GLY A 119 4.05 26.56 7.31
CA GLY A 119 5.02 26.42 8.39
C GLY A 119 4.42 25.80 9.65
N TYR A 120 3.54 24.81 9.50
CA TYR A 120 3.00 24.09 10.65
C TYR A 120 4.13 23.41 11.41
N ARG A 121 4.13 23.56 12.74
CA ARG A 121 5.24 23.16 13.62
C ARG A 121 5.63 21.67 13.48
N GLU A 122 4.65 20.83 13.19
CA GLU A 122 4.84 19.38 13.07
C GLU A 122 5.34 18.95 11.69
N MET A 123 5.41 19.86 10.72
CA MET A 123 5.80 19.58 9.34
C MET A 123 7.25 19.97 9.10
N MET A 124 7.92 19.23 8.22
CA MET A 124 9.24 19.61 7.75
C MET A 124 9.19 20.90 6.93
N SER A 125 10.30 21.64 6.95
CA SER A 125 10.54 22.72 5.99
C SER A 125 11.09 22.17 4.66
N TRP A 126 11.03 22.98 3.61
CA TRP A 126 11.68 22.66 2.34
C TRP A 126 13.21 22.47 2.46
N GLU A 127 13.86 23.17 3.40
CA GLU A 127 15.29 22.98 3.67
C GLU A 127 15.59 21.59 4.22
N GLN A 128 14.76 21.11 5.15
CA GLN A 128 14.87 19.76 5.69
C GLN A 128 14.61 18.72 4.59
N LEU A 129 13.56 18.89 3.78
CA LEU A 129 13.27 17.98 2.66
C LEU A 129 14.42 17.90 1.66
N ARG A 130 15.03 19.03 1.27
CA ARG A 130 16.22 19.04 0.40
C ARG A 130 17.40 18.30 1.02
N THR A 131 17.57 18.40 2.33
CA THR A 131 18.60 17.67 3.06
C THR A 131 18.36 16.16 2.98
N LEU A 132 17.12 15.71 3.18
CA LEU A 132 16.76 14.29 3.07
C LEU A 132 17.00 13.75 1.65
N VAL A 133 16.64 14.51 0.61
CA VAL A 133 16.88 14.15 -0.80
C VAL A 133 18.37 14.03 -1.10
N ALA A 134 19.19 14.96 -0.62
CA ALA A 134 20.64 14.89 -0.76
C ALA A 134 21.25 13.65 -0.08
N GLU A 135 20.53 13.06 0.88
CA GLU A 135 20.92 11.83 1.59
C GLU A 135 20.18 10.57 1.10
N GLY A 136 19.43 10.67 -0.01
CA GLY A 136 18.87 9.50 -0.72
C GLY A 136 17.38 9.24 -0.50
N ALA A 137 16.63 10.15 0.13
CA ALA A 137 15.17 10.05 0.20
C ALA A 137 14.52 10.43 -1.15
N GLU A 138 13.44 9.75 -1.52
CA GLU A 138 12.57 10.13 -2.65
C GLU A 138 11.38 10.94 -2.13
N ILE A 139 11.05 12.08 -2.74
CA ILE A 139 9.86 12.88 -2.39
C ILE A 139 8.76 12.69 -3.44
N ALA A 140 7.56 12.38 -2.97
CA ALA A 140 6.40 12.04 -3.79
C ALA A 140 5.15 12.80 -3.33
N ASN A 141 4.07 12.66 -4.10
CA ASN A 141 2.89 13.50 -4.02
C ASN A 141 1.86 13.00 -2.99
N HIS A 142 1.39 13.89 -2.13
CA HIS A 142 0.29 13.61 -1.20
C HIS A 142 -0.85 14.64 -1.29
N SER A 143 -1.14 15.11 -2.51
CA SER A 143 -2.01 16.26 -2.83
C SER A 143 -1.51 17.60 -2.28
N TRP A 144 -2.17 18.70 -2.64
CA TRP A 144 -1.75 20.01 -2.19
C TRP A 144 -2.00 20.21 -0.70
N GLY A 145 -3.21 19.93 -0.20
CA GLY A 145 -3.65 20.26 1.15
C GLY A 145 -3.98 19.04 2.01
N HIS A 146 -3.66 17.83 1.56
CA HIS A 146 -4.12 16.59 2.18
C HIS A 146 -5.66 16.50 2.19
N GLU A 147 -6.30 16.96 1.13
CA GLU A 147 -7.75 16.93 1.00
C GLU A 147 -8.26 15.57 0.52
N HIS A 148 -9.52 15.28 0.86
CA HIS A 148 -10.20 14.10 0.35
C HIS A 148 -10.49 14.24 -1.14
N LEU A 149 -9.67 13.60 -1.98
CA LEU A 149 -9.70 13.78 -3.43
C LEU A 149 -11.02 13.33 -4.07
N ILE A 150 -11.75 12.39 -3.47
CA ILE A 150 -13.06 11.92 -3.96
C ILE A 150 -14.22 12.86 -3.60
N ARG A 151 -14.02 13.81 -2.67
CA ARG A 151 -15.09 14.68 -2.19
C ARG A 151 -15.28 15.87 -3.11
N ARG A 152 -16.51 16.01 -3.60
CA ARG A 152 -16.95 17.13 -4.44
C ARG A 152 -17.41 18.30 -3.58
N ASN A 153 -17.20 19.51 -4.08
CA ASN A 153 -17.83 20.69 -3.50
C ASN A 153 -19.34 20.69 -3.81
N ALA A 154 -20.16 21.35 -2.99
CA ALA A 154 -21.62 21.22 -3.01
C ALA A 154 -22.30 21.50 -4.37
N THR A 155 -21.71 22.35 -5.20
CA THR A 155 -22.24 22.74 -6.52
C THR A 155 -21.32 22.34 -7.67
N GLU A 156 -20.33 21.48 -7.41
CA GLU A 156 -19.30 21.12 -8.38
C GLU A 156 -19.78 19.98 -9.28
N THR A 157 -19.73 20.19 -10.59
CA THR A 157 -19.97 19.12 -11.57
C THR A 157 -18.82 18.12 -11.54
N GLU A 158 -19.03 16.91 -12.07
CA GLU A 158 -17.95 15.92 -12.18
C GLU A 158 -16.75 16.43 -12.97
N GLU A 159 -17.00 17.19 -14.05
CA GLU A 159 -15.95 17.77 -14.88
C GLU A 159 -15.15 18.85 -14.14
N GLN A 160 -15.82 19.72 -13.36
CA GLN A 160 -15.16 20.72 -12.53
C GLN A 160 -14.33 20.08 -11.42
N TRP A 161 -14.87 19.03 -10.77
CA TRP A 161 -14.17 18.26 -9.77
C TRP A 161 -12.90 17.63 -10.35
N LEU A 162 -13.00 16.92 -11.48
CA LEU A 162 -11.86 16.31 -12.13
C LEU A 162 -10.80 17.34 -12.55
N ALA A 163 -11.22 18.49 -13.11
CA ALA A 163 -10.30 19.56 -13.47
C ALA A 163 -9.57 20.14 -12.25
N ARG A 164 -10.27 20.32 -11.12
CA ARG A 164 -9.67 20.79 -9.87
C ARG A 164 -8.67 19.78 -9.32
N ILE A 165 -9.01 18.49 -9.30
CA ILE A 165 -8.09 17.44 -8.83
C ILE A 165 -6.89 17.30 -9.78
N GLU A 166 -7.09 17.37 -11.09
CA GLU A 166 -5.98 17.36 -12.06
C GLU A 166 -5.01 18.53 -11.83
N ALA A 167 -5.53 19.76 -11.68
CA ALA A 167 -4.71 20.92 -11.37
C ALA A 167 -3.93 20.73 -10.07
N ASN A 168 -4.61 20.26 -9.01
CA ASN A 168 -3.98 19.99 -7.72
C ASN A 168 -2.80 19.00 -7.82
N LEU A 169 -3.00 17.87 -8.50
CA LEU A 169 -1.96 16.84 -8.63
C LEU A 169 -0.75 17.36 -9.41
N LEU A 170 -1.00 18.10 -10.49
CA LEU A 170 0.06 18.65 -11.35
C LEU A 170 0.81 19.81 -10.67
N GLU A 171 0.10 20.69 -9.97
CA GLU A 171 0.70 21.78 -9.19
C GLU A 171 1.55 21.23 -8.04
N THR A 172 1.08 20.17 -7.37
CA THR A 172 1.84 19.48 -6.32
C THR A 172 3.12 18.86 -6.86
N GLU A 173 3.08 18.11 -7.97
CA GLU A 173 4.31 17.59 -8.61
C GLU A 173 5.26 18.72 -9.01
N ALA A 174 4.75 19.78 -9.64
CA ALA A 174 5.57 20.90 -10.06
C ALA A 174 6.25 21.60 -8.87
N ARG A 175 5.55 21.69 -7.74
CA ARG A 175 6.08 22.26 -6.50
C ARG A 175 7.19 21.41 -5.90
N ILE A 176 6.98 20.08 -5.82
CA ILE A 176 7.99 19.12 -5.35
C ILE A 176 9.23 19.20 -6.24
N ALA A 177 9.06 19.14 -7.56
CA ALA A 177 10.14 19.21 -8.53
C ALA A 177 10.98 20.49 -8.41
N LYS A 178 10.31 21.63 -8.16
CA LYS A 178 10.99 22.91 -7.96
C LYS A 178 11.93 22.91 -6.73
N GLU A 179 11.57 22.22 -5.65
CA GLU A 179 12.34 22.25 -4.39
C GLU A 179 13.35 21.14 -4.29
N THR A 180 13.00 19.96 -4.78
CA THR A 180 13.72 18.71 -4.52
C THR A 180 14.37 18.16 -5.77
N GLY A 181 13.89 18.54 -6.96
CA GLY A 181 14.25 17.92 -8.23
C GLY A 181 13.44 16.67 -8.56
N ASP A 182 12.68 16.11 -7.61
CA ASP A 182 11.84 14.92 -7.83
C ASP A 182 10.57 15.24 -8.61
N ASN A 183 10.25 14.40 -9.59
CA ASN A 183 9.02 14.46 -10.38
C ASN A 183 8.59 13.03 -10.74
N LEU A 184 8.26 12.27 -9.69
CA LEU A 184 8.09 10.82 -9.78
C LEU A 184 6.73 10.44 -10.35
N LYS A 185 5.74 11.34 -10.29
CA LYS A 185 4.33 11.05 -10.59
C LYS A 185 3.80 9.85 -9.81
N ILE A 186 4.08 9.83 -8.51
CA ILE A 186 3.60 8.81 -7.58
C ILE A 186 2.76 9.51 -6.53
N LEU A 187 1.47 9.15 -6.44
CA LEU A 187 0.52 9.69 -5.49
C LEU A 187 0.22 8.64 -4.41
N ALA A 188 0.41 8.99 -3.15
CA ALA A 188 -0.33 8.35 -2.08
C ALA A 188 -1.68 9.08 -1.95
N TYR A 189 -2.79 8.37 -2.08
CA TYR A 189 -4.10 8.98 -1.89
C TYR A 189 -4.26 9.42 -0.43
N PRO A 190 -4.54 10.70 -0.13
CA PRO A 190 -4.94 11.11 1.21
C PRO A 190 -6.04 10.18 1.73
N TYR A 191 -5.88 9.73 2.98
CA TYR A 191 -6.81 8.80 3.64
C TYR A 191 -7.00 7.42 2.95
N GLY A 192 -6.24 7.13 1.89
CA GLY A 192 -6.41 5.94 1.05
C GLY A 192 -7.65 5.95 0.18
N GLU A 193 -8.27 7.11 -0.04
CA GLU A 193 -9.54 7.24 -0.74
C GLU A 193 -9.35 7.47 -2.25
N TYR A 194 -9.98 6.63 -3.05
CA TYR A 194 -10.00 6.75 -4.51
C TYR A 194 -11.29 6.18 -5.09
N ASN A 195 -11.59 6.57 -6.34
CA ASN A 195 -12.71 6.05 -7.11
C ASN A 195 -12.25 5.79 -8.57
N SER A 196 -13.12 5.15 -9.36
CA SER A 196 -12.79 4.78 -10.75
C SER A 196 -12.42 5.98 -11.64
N GLN A 197 -13.04 7.13 -11.43
CA GLN A 197 -12.76 8.35 -12.20
C GLN A 197 -11.37 8.91 -11.87
N LEU A 198 -10.97 8.87 -10.59
CA LEU A 198 -9.65 9.30 -10.15
C LEU A 198 -8.56 8.34 -10.62
N GLU A 199 -8.80 7.02 -10.61
CA GLU A 199 -7.86 6.05 -11.18
C GLU A 199 -7.66 6.28 -12.70
N ALA A 200 -8.75 6.52 -13.44
CA ALA A 200 -8.66 6.88 -14.86
C ALA A 200 -7.89 8.20 -15.09
N LEU A 201 -8.06 9.19 -14.21
CA LEU A 201 -7.30 10.44 -14.24
C LEU A 201 -5.79 10.17 -14.05
N LEU A 202 -5.40 9.41 -13.02
CA LEU A 202 -4.00 9.06 -12.78
C LEU A 202 -3.40 8.32 -13.97
N GLN A 203 -4.12 7.33 -14.51
CA GLN A 203 -3.67 6.58 -15.67
C GLN A 203 -3.41 7.50 -16.88
N ARG A 204 -4.32 8.45 -17.15
CA ARG A 204 -4.16 9.44 -18.24
C ARG A 204 -2.94 10.33 -18.02
N LEU A 205 -2.66 10.74 -16.78
CA LEU A 205 -1.53 11.60 -16.44
C LEU A 205 -0.19 10.86 -16.33
N GLY A 206 -0.22 9.53 -16.37
CA GLY A 206 0.94 8.65 -16.18
C GLY A 206 1.38 8.52 -14.72
N PHE A 207 0.46 8.74 -13.78
CA PHE A 207 0.71 8.57 -12.36
C PHE A 207 0.53 7.12 -11.90
N VAL A 208 1.22 6.79 -10.82
CA VAL A 208 0.98 5.60 -10.00
C VAL A 208 0.25 6.04 -8.73
N GLY A 209 -0.73 5.25 -8.29
CA GLY A 209 -1.53 5.52 -7.10
C GLY A 209 -1.29 4.47 -6.03
N LEU A 210 -1.11 4.90 -4.78
CA LEU A 210 -0.98 4.04 -3.60
C LEU A 210 -2.15 4.29 -2.66
N GLY A 211 -2.89 3.22 -2.35
CA GLY A 211 -3.94 3.26 -1.35
C GLY A 211 -3.43 2.87 0.04
N GLN A 212 -4.38 2.61 0.95
CA GLN A 212 -4.11 2.15 2.32
C GLN A 212 -4.65 0.73 2.59
N GLN A 213 -5.14 0.05 1.55
CA GLN A 213 -5.59 -1.33 1.61
C GLN A 213 -4.38 -2.27 1.72
N SER A 214 -4.48 -3.23 2.64
CA SER A 214 -3.40 -4.16 2.95
C SER A 214 -3.18 -5.19 1.83
N GLY A 215 -1.92 -5.50 1.55
CA GLY A 215 -1.56 -6.51 0.57
C GLY A 215 -0.14 -6.30 0.05
N ALA A 216 0.45 -7.35 -0.49
CA ALA A 216 1.71 -7.22 -1.22
C ALA A 216 1.42 -6.76 -2.65
N ALA A 217 2.24 -5.83 -3.14
CA ALA A 217 2.18 -5.31 -4.50
C ALA A 217 2.90 -6.27 -5.45
N GLY A 218 2.35 -6.47 -6.65
CA GLY A 218 2.92 -7.35 -7.65
C GLY A 218 2.22 -7.22 -9.01
N PRO A 219 2.46 -8.15 -9.95
CA PRO A 219 1.91 -8.12 -11.31
C PRO A 219 0.38 -8.12 -11.38
N HIS A 220 -0.30 -8.57 -10.33
CA HIS A 220 -1.76 -8.58 -10.26
C HIS A 220 -2.34 -7.34 -9.56
N SER A 221 -1.50 -6.39 -9.17
CA SER A 221 -1.93 -5.11 -8.62
C SER A 221 -2.16 -4.09 -9.74
N ALA A 222 -3.24 -3.31 -9.64
CA ALA A 222 -3.42 -2.13 -10.47
C ALA A 222 -2.41 -1.05 -10.06
N LEU A 223 -1.69 -0.46 -11.03
CA LEU A 223 -0.71 0.60 -10.76
C LEU A 223 -1.36 1.87 -10.19
N THR A 224 -2.65 2.08 -10.41
CA THR A 224 -3.41 3.21 -9.86
C THR A 224 -3.92 2.96 -8.44
N SER A 225 -3.73 1.76 -7.88
CA SER A 225 -4.19 1.42 -6.54
C SER A 225 -3.32 0.34 -5.89
N LEU A 226 -2.00 0.57 -5.90
CA LEU A 226 -1.05 -0.33 -5.24
C LEU A 226 -1.35 -0.40 -3.73
N PRO A 227 -1.36 -1.63 -3.15
CA PRO A 227 -1.63 -1.81 -1.73
C PRO A 227 -0.42 -1.45 -0.87
N ARG A 228 -0.69 -1.06 0.37
CA ARG A 228 0.33 -0.80 1.41
C ARG A 228 -0.10 -1.42 2.73
N PHE A 229 0.86 -1.73 3.58
CA PHE A 229 0.58 -2.12 4.97
C PHE A 229 0.82 -0.94 5.91
N PRO A 230 -0.24 -0.35 6.49
CA PRO A 230 -0.09 0.61 7.57
C PRO A 230 0.61 -0.05 8.78
N VAL A 231 1.60 0.67 9.30
CA VAL A 231 2.38 0.30 10.50
C VAL A 231 2.25 1.44 11.51
N ALA A 232 1.24 1.35 12.37
CA ALA A 232 0.97 2.31 13.44
C ALA A 232 0.11 1.67 14.53
N GLY A 233 0.20 2.18 15.76
CA GLY A 233 -0.62 1.73 16.88
C GLY A 233 -0.62 0.22 17.07
N ALA A 234 -1.81 -0.40 17.10
CA ALA A 234 -1.96 -1.85 17.24
C ALA A 234 -1.33 -2.67 16.10
N TYR A 235 -1.00 -2.03 14.97
CA TYR A 235 -0.38 -2.65 13.81
C TYR A 235 1.14 -2.49 13.74
N ALA A 236 1.73 -1.82 14.74
CA ALA A 236 3.17 -1.61 14.87
C ALA A 236 3.90 -2.79 15.54
N ASP A 237 3.17 -3.69 16.19
CA ASP A 237 3.74 -4.87 16.85
C ASP A 237 4.45 -5.80 15.85
N MET A 238 5.61 -6.31 16.27
CA MET A 238 6.46 -7.15 15.43
C MET A 238 5.81 -8.48 15.04
N ASN A 239 4.93 -9.07 15.87
CA ASN A 239 4.29 -10.34 15.50
C ASN A 239 3.35 -10.15 14.31
N ALA A 240 2.56 -9.08 14.34
CA ALA A 240 1.69 -8.73 13.22
C ALA A 240 2.49 -8.34 11.97
N LEU A 241 3.57 -7.56 12.14
CA LEU A 241 4.40 -7.10 11.02
C LEU A 241 5.10 -8.27 10.30
N LYS A 242 5.63 -9.26 11.04
CA LYS A 242 6.27 -10.45 10.45
C LYS A 242 5.35 -11.18 9.47
N VAL A 243 4.07 -11.34 9.83
CA VAL A 243 3.08 -11.98 8.94
C VAL A 243 2.90 -11.17 7.65
N LYS A 244 2.80 -9.84 7.76
CA LYS A 244 2.62 -8.93 6.61
C LYS A 244 3.85 -8.93 5.69
N LEU A 245 5.05 -8.92 6.26
CA LEU A 245 6.33 -8.93 5.54
C LEU A 245 6.54 -10.18 4.67
N HIS A 246 5.88 -11.29 5.01
CA HIS A 246 5.92 -12.54 4.24
C HIS A 246 4.70 -12.74 3.35
N SER A 247 3.86 -11.72 3.17
CA SER A 247 2.68 -11.80 2.31
C SER A 247 3.03 -11.85 0.82
N LEU A 248 2.18 -12.54 0.06
CA LEU A 248 2.29 -12.69 -1.39
C LEU A 248 1.22 -11.84 -2.08
N ASN A 249 1.52 -11.36 -3.29
CA ASN A 249 0.55 -10.66 -4.13
C ASN A 249 -0.52 -11.66 -4.61
N MET A 250 -1.75 -11.53 -4.10
CA MET A 250 -2.85 -12.40 -4.51
C MET A 250 -3.04 -12.31 -6.03
N PRO A 251 -3.07 -13.44 -6.76
CA PRO A 251 -3.13 -13.43 -8.21
C PRO A 251 -4.55 -13.19 -8.72
N VAL A 252 -5.06 -12.00 -8.43
CA VAL A 252 -6.37 -11.51 -8.85
C VAL A 252 -6.34 -11.27 -10.36
N GLN A 253 -7.27 -11.91 -11.07
CA GLN A 253 -7.44 -11.76 -12.51
C GLN A 253 -8.56 -10.77 -12.85
N ALA A 254 -9.60 -10.70 -12.02
CA ALA A 254 -10.71 -9.76 -12.18
C ALA A 254 -11.44 -9.56 -10.85
N ILE A 255 -12.03 -8.38 -10.67
CA ILE A 255 -12.93 -8.03 -9.56
C ILE A 255 -14.18 -7.33 -10.07
N SER A 256 -15.29 -7.46 -9.33
CA SER A 256 -16.51 -6.71 -9.58
C SER A 256 -17.31 -6.50 -8.28
N PRO A 257 -17.76 -5.27 -7.95
CA PRO A 257 -17.37 -4.02 -8.59
C PRO A 257 -15.92 -3.64 -8.23
N SER A 258 -15.27 -2.88 -9.10
CA SER A 258 -13.90 -2.38 -8.86
C SER A 258 -13.87 -1.00 -8.21
N ASN A 259 -14.90 -0.17 -8.42
CA ASN A 259 -14.98 1.18 -7.85
C ASN A 259 -15.15 1.13 -6.32
N PRO A 260 -14.20 1.65 -5.52
CA PRO A 260 -14.32 1.68 -4.06
C PRO A 260 -15.44 2.58 -3.54
N GLU A 261 -15.81 3.63 -4.28
CA GLU A 261 -16.88 4.54 -3.87
C GLU A 261 -18.26 3.89 -4.07
N LEU A 262 -18.96 3.63 -2.96
CA LEU A 262 -20.23 2.93 -3.00
C LEU A 262 -21.36 3.84 -3.51
N PRO A 263 -22.24 3.33 -4.39
CA PRO A 263 -23.42 4.07 -4.82
C PRO A 263 -24.36 4.38 -3.64
N MET A 264 -25.03 5.53 -3.68
CA MET A 264 -26.02 5.92 -2.68
C MET A 264 -27.07 4.83 -2.44
N GLY A 265 -27.26 4.45 -1.18
CA GLY A 265 -28.19 3.42 -0.75
C GLY A 265 -27.71 1.97 -0.96
N GLN A 266 -26.48 1.75 -1.45
CA GLN A 266 -25.90 0.42 -1.66
C GLN A 266 -24.71 0.18 -0.73
N TRP A 267 -25.00 -0.01 0.56
CA TRP A 267 -23.98 -0.06 1.62
C TRP A 267 -23.45 -1.46 1.97
N ARG A 268 -23.91 -2.49 1.25
CA ARG A 268 -23.48 -3.90 1.39
C ARG A 268 -22.94 -4.41 0.05
N PRO A 269 -21.77 -3.93 -0.40
CA PRO A 269 -21.24 -4.33 -1.69
C PRO A 269 -21.05 -5.85 -1.76
N GLU A 270 -21.59 -6.48 -2.80
CA GLU A 270 -21.23 -7.86 -3.14
C GLU A 270 -19.99 -7.79 -4.04
N LEU A 271 -18.89 -8.35 -3.56
CA LEU A 271 -17.61 -8.40 -4.25
C LEU A 271 -17.42 -9.79 -4.85
N GLU A 272 -17.32 -9.87 -6.17
CA GLU A 272 -16.81 -11.03 -6.90
C GLU A 272 -15.32 -10.87 -7.20
N VAL A 273 -14.57 -11.95 -7.00
CA VAL A 273 -13.13 -12.02 -7.28
C VAL A 273 -12.83 -13.28 -8.06
N THR A 274 -12.11 -13.13 -9.17
CA THR A 274 -11.56 -14.23 -9.98
C THR A 274 -10.07 -14.32 -9.75
N LEU A 275 -9.56 -15.52 -9.46
CA LEU A 275 -8.17 -15.77 -9.09
C LEU A 275 -7.49 -16.76 -10.04
N ASP A 276 -6.17 -16.65 -10.20
CA ASP A 276 -5.34 -17.77 -10.62
C ASP A 276 -5.19 -18.76 -9.46
N MET A 277 -5.65 -19.99 -9.65
CA MET A 277 -5.69 -21.03 -8.61
C MET A 277 -4.48 -21.96 -8.61
N SER A 278 -3.45 -21.69 -9.43
CA SER A 278 -2.25 -22.51 -9.56
C SER A 278 -1.60 -22.80 -8.20
N ASP A 279 -1.52 -21.78 -7.34
CA ASP A 279 -0.82 -21.87 -6.05
C ASP A 279 -1.68 -21.52 -4.83
N ILE A 280 -3.00 -21.42 -4.97
CA ILE A 280 -3.89 -21.02 -3.86
C ILE A 280 -4.60 -22.22 -3.24
N ASN A 281 -4.48 -22.41 -1.92
CA ASN A 281 -5.34 -23.36 -1.22
C ASN A 281 -6.76 -22.80 -1.08
N GLN A 282 -7.62 -23.16 -2.04
CA GLN A 282 -9.01 -22.72 -2.12
C GLN A 282 -9.81 -22.94 -0.83
N SER A 283 -9.63 -24.09 -0.19
CA SER A 283 -10.41 -24.51 0.99
C SER A 283 -10.13 -23.69 2.24
N GLN A 284 -8.98 -23.01 2.27
CA GLN A 284 -8.49 -22.21 3.40
C GLN A 284 -8.57 -20.71 3.12
N LEU A 285 -9.10 -20.29 1.97
CA LEU A 285 -9.34 -18.88 1.70
C LEU A 285 -10.40 -18.35 2.67
N MET A 286 -10.07 -17.27 3.36
CA MET A 286 -10.96 -16.58 4.29
C MET A 286 -11.00 -15.09 3.95
N CYS A 287 -12.19 -14.50 4.04
CA CYS A 287 -12.35 -13.06 3.95
C CYS A 287 -12.74 -12.48 5.32
N TYR A 288 -12.43 -11.20 5.52
CA TYR A 288 -12.68 -10.46 6.74
C TYR A 288 -13.34 -9.15 6.34
N VAL A 289 -14.60 -8.98 6.75
CA VAL A 289 -15.36 -7.75 6.53
C VAL A 289 -15.10 -6.84 7.72
N GLN A 290 -14.61 -5.62 7.48
CA GLN A 290 -14.33 -4.69 8.56
C GLN A 290 -15.57 -4.46 9.44
N GLY A 291 -15.40 -4.62 10.75
CA GLY A 291 -16.48 -4.51 11.73
C GLY A 291 -17.42 -5.72 11.82
N GLN A 292 -17.27 -6.73 10.96
CA GLN A 292 -18.15 -7.91 10.92
C GLN A 292 -17.39 -9.24 11.01
N GLY A 293 -16.05 -9.21 11.07
CA GLY A 293 -15.22 -10.38 11.36
C GLY A 293 -14.97 -11.29 10.16
N ALA A 294 -14.59 -12.54 10.46
CA ALA A 294 -14.20 -13.53 9.45
C ALA A 294 -15.43 -14.18 8.80
N LYS A 295 -15.38 -14.34 7.48
CA LYS A 295 -16.44 -14.93 6.66
C LYS A 295 -15.84 -15.77 5.54
N LYS A 296 -16.37 -16.98 5.36
CA LYS A 296 -16.04 -17.81 4.21
C LYS A 296 -16.72 -17.25 2.97
N PRO A 297 -16.01 -17.03 1.86
CA PRO A 297 -16.66 -16.62 0.62
C PRO A 297 -17.46 -17.78 0.02
N GLN A 298 -18.42 -17.44 -0.83
CA GLN A 298 -19.15 -18.41 -1.62
C GLN A 298 -18.47 -18.58 -2.98
N TRP A 299 -18.00 -19.78 -3.27
CA TRP A 299 -17.44 -20.10 -4.59
C TRP A 299 -18.57 -20.22 -5.63
N LEU A 300 -18.42 -19.48 -6.73
CA LEU A 300 -19.33 -19.49 -7.89
C LEU A 300 -18.82 -20.41 -9.00
N SER A 301 -17.51 -20.64 -9.03
CA SER A 301 -16.82 -21.58 -9.92
C SER A 301 -15.55 -22.12 -9.24
N ALA A 302 -14.73 -22.87 -9.99
CA ALA A 302 -13.42 -23.35 -9.51
C ALA A 302 -12.43 -22.21 -9.18
N ASN A 303 -12.60 -21.02 -9.76
CA ASN A 303 -11.66 -19.91 -9.63
C ASN A 303 -12.32 -18.56 -9.32
N ARG A 304 -13.65 -18.51 -9.15
CA ARG A 304 -14.39 -17.29 -8.84
C ARG A 304 -15.17 -17.47 -7.55
N PHE A 305 -15.07 -16.50 -6.64
CA PHE A 305 -15.86 -16.44 -5.42
C PHE A 305 -16.54 -15.09 -5.27
N ARG A 306 -17.57 -15.05 -4.41
CA ARG A 306 -18.22 -13.82 -3.96
C ARG A 306 -18.20 -13.69 -2.44
N ILE A 307 -18.19 -12.45 -1.96
CA ILE A 307 -18.27 -12.08 -0.56
C ILE A 307 -19.10 -10.80 -0.40
N GLN A 308 -19.96 -10.73 0.62
CA GLN A 308 -20.81 -9.58 0.88
C GLN A 308 -20.92 -9.34 2.38
N ALA A 309 -20.95 -8.06 2.78
CA ALA A 309 -21.27 -7.66 4.14
C ALA A 309 -22.71 -8.05 4.52
N GLU A 310 -22.90 -8.42 5.79
CA GLU A 310 -24.20 -8.79 6.35
C GLU A 310 -24.98 -7.57 6.81
N LEU A 311 -24.25 -6.61 7.39
CA LEU A 311 -24.74 -5.30 7.80
C LEU A 311 -24.19 -4.22 6.87
N ASP A 312 -24.87 -3.08 6.84
CA ASP A 312 -24.39 -1.89 6.14
C ASP A 312 -22.99 -1.56 6.64
N LEU A 313 -22.08 -1.28 5.70
CA LEU A 313 -20.79 -0.72 6.05
C LEU A 313 -21.01 0.67 6.69
N PRO A 314 -20.26 1.03 7.73
CA PRO A 314 -20.38 2.35 8.34
C PRO A 314 -20.01 3.44 7.31
N PRO A 315 -20.56 4.66 7.46
CA PRO A 315 -20.07 5.81 6.69
C PRO A 315 -18.56 5.98 6.85
N GLY A 316 -17.90 6.50 5.81
CA GLY A 316 -16.45 6.60 5.72
C GLY A 316 -15.81 5.36 5.09
N ARG A 317 -14.60 5.03 5.54
CA ARG A 317 -13.73 4.01 4.96
C ARG A 317 -14.00 2.63 5.56
N SER A 318 -14.05 1.63 4.70
CA SER A 318 -14.20 0.22 5.03
C SER A 318 -13.35 -0.64 4.10
N ARG A 319 -13.21 -1.94 4.39
CA ARG A 319 -12.51 -2.88 3.51
C ARG A 319 -12.97 -4.31 3.67
N TYR A 320 -12.80 -5.08 2.61
CA TYR A 320 -12.82 -6.55 2.65
C TYR A 320 -11.39 -7.06 2.47
N ASN A 321 -10.89 -7.81 3.45
CA ASN A 321 -9.56 -8.42 3.36
C ASN A 321 -9.73 -9.92 3.13
N CYS A 322 -9.17 -10.47 2.07
CA CYS A 322 -9.17 -11.91 1.80
C CYS A 322 -7.74 -12.44 1.80
N THR A 323 -7.51 -13.52 2.53
CA THR A 323 -6.21 -14.20 2.59
C THR A 323 -6.36 -15.67 2.26
N ALA A 324 -5.33 -16.24 1.65
CA ALA A 324 -5.27 -17.66 1.36
C ALA A 324 -3.82 -18.16 1.46
N PRO A 325 -3.57 -19.34 2.04
CA PRO A 325 -2.23 -19.91 2.06
C PRO A 325 -1.81 -20.36 0.67
N SER A 326 -0.53 -20.19 0.37
CA SER A 326 0.10 -20.77 -0.82
C SER A 326 0.21 -22.29 -0.69
N LYS A 327 0.12 -23.01 -1.82
CA LYS A 327 0.36 -24.47 -1.87
C LYS A 327 1.85 -24.78 -1.84
N ARG A 328 2.68 -23.87 -2.37
CA ARG A 328 4.13 -24.07 -2.55
C ARG A 328 4.98 -23.32 -1.52
N HIS A 329 4.48 -22.19 -1.02
CA HIS A 329 5.20 -21.33 -0.10
C HIS A 329 4.55 -21.39 1.28
N GLY A 330 5.36 -21.34 2.35
CA GLY A 330 4.87 -21.24 3.74
C GLY A 330 4.28 -19.87 4.10
N SER A 331 3.66 -19.20 3.14
CA SER A 331 3.21 -17.80 3.18
C SER A 331 1.75 -17.66 2.74
N TYR A 332 1.17 -16.49 2.96
CA TYR A 332 -0.21 -16.18 2.61
C TYR A 332 -0.29 -15.15 1.49
N TYR A 333 -1.13 -15.43 0.50
CA TYR A 333 -1.63 -14.41 -0.41
C TYR A 333 -2.55 -13.46 0.33
N TRP A 334 -2.44 -12.18 0.02
CA TRP A 334 -3.24 -11.13 0.64
C TRP A 334 -3.85 -10.23 -0.43
N PHE A 335 -5.17 -10.06 -0.36
CA PHE A 335 -5.93 -9.11 -1.18
C PHE A 335 -6.85 -8.29 -0.28
N SER A 336 -6.93 -6.99 -0.52
CA SER A 336 -7.87 -6.12 0.16
C SER A 336 -8.57 -5.23 -0.85
N GLN A 337 -9.90 -5.23 -0.82
CA GLN A 337 -10.71 -4.26 -1.55
C GLN A 337 -11.13 -3.14 -0.58
N ALA A 338 -10.76 -1.91 -0.92
CA ALA A 338 -11.22 -0.72 -0.21
C ALA A 338 -12.67 -0.40 -0.58
N TRP A 339 -13.39 0.17 0.38
CA TRP A 339 -14.72 0.73 0.20
C TRP A 339 -14.82 2.08 0.90
N VAL A 340 -15.56 2.99 0.31
CA VAL A 340 -15.81 4.30 0.91
C VAL A 340 -17.23 4.75 0.59
N ARG A 341 -17.91 5.34 1.57
CA ARG A 341 -19.27 5.87 1.39
C ARG A 341 -19.51 7.13 2.21
N PRO A 342 -20.36 8.05 1.74
CA PRO A 342 -20.88 9.11 2.57
C PRO A 342 -21.89 8.56 3.59
N LYS A 343 -22.40 9.45 4.44
CA LYS A 343 -23.57 9.18 5.28
C LYS A 343 -24.82 9.02 4.39
N ASP A 344 -25.90 8.56 5.00
CA ASP A 344 -27.17 8.34 4.28
C ASP A 344 -27.78 9.63 3.71
N ASP A 345 -27.42 10.80 4.26
CA ASP A 345 -27.83 12.12 3.76
C ASP A 345 -26.91 12.66 2.64
N GLY A 346 -25.92 11.88 2.20
CA GLY A 346 -24.93 12.25 1.18
C GLY A 346 -23.78 13.13 1.71
N SER A 347 -23.80 13.54 2.97
CA SER A 347 -22.71 14.29 3.59
C SER A 347 -21.55 13.36 4.01
N TRP A 348 -20.34 13.89 4.05
CA TRP A 348 -19.16 13.14 4.48
C TRP A 348 -18.93 13.23 5.99
N ILE A 349 -18.25 12.23 6.56
CA ILE A 349 -17.74 12.33 7.93
C ILE A 349 -16.73 13.48 8.01
N LYS A 350 -16.82 14.30 9.05
CA LYS A 350 -15.78 15.25 9.40
C LYS A 350 -14.69 14.49 10.12
N GLU A 351 -13.47 14.59 9.61
CA GLU A 351 -12.29 13.91 10.16
C GLU A 351 -11.45 14.89 10.97
#